data_AF-A0A377CJ16-F1
#
_entry.id   AF-A0A377CJ16-F1
#
_cell.length_a   1.000
_cell.length_b   1.000
_cell.length_c   1.000
_cell.angle_alpha   90.00
_cell.angle_beta   90.00
_cell.angle_gamma   90.00
#
_symmetry.space_group_name_H-M   'P 1'
#
loop_
_entity.id
_entity.type
_entity.pdbx_description
1 polymer ?
#
loop_
_entity_poly.entity_id
_entity_poly.type
_entity_poly.pdbx_seq_one_letter_code
_entity_poly.pdbx_strand_id
1 'polypeptide(L)' 'MRCPYWVQLLTQIQHDISNGQPIWLALKNTGEFSPLCLQLVRTGEASGSLDLMLDNLAHHHRENTMALAITSQPYWNRRC' A
#
# COMPACT_ATOMS: atom_id res chain seq x y z
N MET A 1 17.42 -8.50 -0.32
CA MET A 1 16.08 -7.99 -0.74
C MET A 1 14.94 -8.85 -0.18
N ARG A 2 14.83 -9.05 1.14
CA ARG A 2 13.61 -9.54 1.81
C ARG A 2 13.61 -8.93 3.20
N CYS A 3 12.93 -7.80 3.36
CA CYS A 3 12.77 -7.22 4.69
C CYS A 3 11.67 -8.04 5.41
N PRO A 4 11.97 -8.67 6.56
CA PRO A 4 11.00 -9.53 7.26
C PRO A 4 9.76 -8.76 7.71
N TYR A 5 9.90 -7.45 7.97
CA TYR A 5 8.80 -6.56 8.34
C TYR A 5 7.65 -6.56 7.30
N TRP A 6 7.98 -6.38 6.02
CA TRP A 6 6.97 -6.34 4.96
C TRP A 6 6.28 -7.69 4.75
N VAL A 7 7.01 -8.79 4.95
CA VAL A 7 6.43 -10.13 4.89
C VAL A 7 5.39 -10.30 5.99
N GLN A 8 5.74 -9.95 7.23
CA GLN A 8 4.83 -10.03 8.37
C GLN A 8 3.59 -9.13 8.19
N LEU A 9 3.79 -7.90 7.71
CA LEU A 9 2.73 -6.96 7.42
C LEU A 9 1.73 -7.51 6.39
N LEU A 10 2.23 -8.05 5.28
CA LEU A 10 1.39 -8.65 4.24
C LEU A 10 0.67 -9.91 4.73
N THR A 11 1.31 -10.73 5.57
CA THR A 11 0.66 -11.89 6.18
C THR A 11 -0.48 -11.46 7.10
N GLN A 12 -0.32 -10.39 7.87
CA GLN A 12 -1.40 -9.85 8.71
C GLN A 12 -2.57 -9.34 7.86
N ILE A 13 -2.28 -8.55 6.81
CA ILE A 13 -3.31 -8.05 5.89
C ILE A 13 -4.09 -9.22 5.26
N GLN A 14 -3.37 -10.25 4.80
CA GLN A 14 -4.00 -11.44 4.21
C GLN A 14 -4.89 -12.17 5.22
N HIS A 15 -4.45 -12.28 6.47
CA HIS A 15 -5.25 -12.90 7.53
C HIS A 15 -6.55 -12.13 7.79
N ASP A 16 -6.47 -10.80 7.89
CA ASP A 16 -7.65 -9.95 8.11
C ASP A 16 -8.66 -10.08 6.97
N ILE A 17 -8.19 -10.05 5.71
CA ILE A 17 -9.04 -10.24 4.52
C ILE A 17 -9.69 -11.63 4.53
N SER A 18 -8.93 -12.67 4.88
CA SER A 18 -9.44 -14.06 4.94
C SER A 18 -10.51 -14.24 6.03
N ASN A 19 -10.47 -13.42 7.08
CA ASN A 19 -11.49 -13.36 8.13
C ASN A 19 -12.72 -12.52 7.73
N GLY A 20 -12.78 -12.02 6.49
CA GLY A 20 -13.90 -11.24 5.97
C GLY A 20 -13.80 -9.74 6.26
N GLN A 21 -12.66 -9.23 6.72
CA GLN A 21 -12.45 -7.78 6.79
C GLN A 21 -12.35 -7.18 5.39
N PRO A 22 -12.95 -6.01 5.15
CA PRO A 22 -12.73 -5.27 3.92
C PRO A 22 -11.25 -4.97 3.69
N ILE A 23 -10.79 -5.06 2.45
CA ILE A 23 -9.39 -4.84 2.06
C ILE A 23 -8.95 -3.43 2.47
N TRP A 24 -9.79 -2.40 2.24
CA TRP A 24 -9.47 -1.03 2.65
C TRP A 24 -9.23 -0.90 4.15
N LEU A 25 -9.93 -1.70 4.97
CA LEU A 25 -9.83 -1.66 6.42
C LEU A 25 -8.60 -2.43 6.91
N ALA A 26 -8.30 -3.58 6.31
CA ALA A 26 -7.06 -4.33 6.56
C ALA A 26 -5.83 -3.47 6.26
N LEU A 27 -5.82 -2.76 5.12
CA LEU A 27 -4.73 -1.82 4.79
C LEU A 27 -4.68 -0.62 5.74
N LYS A 28 -5.83 -0.06 6.12
CA LYS A 28 -5.89 1.07 7.07
C LYS A 28 -5.28 0.70 8.43
N ASN A 29 -5.51 -0.51 8.91
CA ASN A 29 -5.00 -0.97 10.20
C ASN A 29 -3.47 -1.04 10.25
N THR A 30 -2.80 -1.16 9.11
CA THR A 30 -1.33 -1.19 9.06
C THR A 30 -0.68 0.18 9.24
N GLY A 31 -1.39 1.28 8.93
CA GLY A 31 -0.86 2.64 9.04
C GLY A 31 0.24 3.02 8.04
N GLU A 32 0.67 2.10 7.16
CA GLU A 32 1.73 2.33 6.17
C GLU A 32 1.24 3.02 4.89
N PHE A 33 -0.08 3.05 4.66
CA PHE A 33 -0.69 3.55 3.43
C PHE A 33 -1.26 4.97 3.60
N SER A 34 -1.03 5.82 2.60
CA SER A 34 -1.56 7.19 2.54
C SER A 34 -3.11 7.20 2.52
N PRO A 35 -3.77 8.25 3.06
CA PRO A 35 -5.22 8.40 2.99
C PRO A 35 -5.80 8.28 1.59
N LEU A 36 -5.10 8.79 0.57
CA LEU A 36 -5.52 8.69 -0.83
C LEU A 36 -5.55 7.23 -1.32
N CYS A 37 -4.51 6.47 -0.94
CA CYS A 37 -4.41 5.04 -1.25
C CYS A 37 -5.59 4.26 -0.66
N LEU A 38 -5.90 4.51 0.62
CA LEU A 38 -7.05 3.87 1.28
C LEU A 38 -8.38 4.22 0.61
N GLN A 39 -8.54 5.46 0.14
CA GLN A 39 -9.76 5.93 -0.52
C GLN A 39 -9.96 5.28 -1.90
N LEU A 40 -8.88 5.11 -2.67
CA LEU A 40 -8.90 4.39 -3.94
C LEU A 40 -9.23 2.91 -3.74
N VAL A 41 -8.61 2.25 -2.77
CA VAL A 41 -8.89 0.85 -2.46
C VAL A 41 -10.33 0.67 -2.01
N ARG A 42 -10.83 1.54 -1.12
CA ARG A 42 -12.24 1.50 -0.67
C ARG A 42 -13.22 1.63 -1.84
N THR A 43 -12.92 2.53 -2.79
CA THR A 43 -13.77 2.75 -3.97
C THR A 43 -13.68 1.58 -4.95
N GLY A 44 -12.47 1.04 -5.17
CA GLY A 44 -12.23 -0.11 -6.04
C GLY A 44 -12.88 -1.38 -5.50
N GLU A 45 -12.81 -1.59 -4.18
CA GLU A 45 -13.44 -2.72 -3.50
C GLU A 45 -14.97 -2.65 -3.60
N ALA A 46 -15.59 -1.49 -3.36
CA ALA A 46 -17.04 -1.32 -3.47
C ALA A 46 -17.58 -1.43 -4.91
N SER A 47 -16.76 -1.11 -5.91
CA SER A 47 -17.12 -1.14 -7.34
C SER A 47 -16.68 -2.42 -8.07
N GLY A 48 -16.01 -3.34 -7.39
CA GLY A 48 -15.44 -4.55 -8.01
C GLY A 48 -14.28 -4.28 -8.97
N SER A 49 -13.71 -3.07 -8.97
CA SER A 49 -12.66 -2.61 -9.89
C SER A 49 -11.32 -2.44 -9.18
N LEU A 50 -11.02 -3.34 -8.23
CA LEU A 50 -9.85 -3.24 -7.37
C LEU A 50 -8.54 -3.27 -8.17
N ASP A 51 -8.43 -4.12 -9.19
CA ASP A 51 -7.22 -4.25 -10.02
C ASP A 51 -6.84 -2.93 -10.68
N LEU A 52 -7.83 -2.24 -11.28
CA LEU A 52 -7.64 -0.95 -11.93
C LEU A 52 -7.27 0.14 -10.92
N MET A 53 -7.84 0.10 -9.71
CA MET A 53 -7.50 1.07 -8.66
C MET A 53 -6.12 0.82 -8.06
N LEU A 54 -5.70 -0.44 -7.89
CA LEU A 54 -4.35 -0.80 -7.45
C LEU A 54 -3.29 -0.42 -8.50
N ASP A 55 -3.59 -0.56 -9.79
CA ASP A 55 -2.70 -0.11 -10.86
C ASP A 55 -2.53 1.42 -10.85
N ASN A 56 -3.64 2.16 -10.74
CA ASN A 56 -3.61 3.62 -10.55
C ASN A 56 -2.80 4.04 -9.32
N LEU A 57 -2.90 3.26 -8.25
CA LEU A 57 -2.16 3.49 -7.01
C LEU A 57 -0.67 3.24 -7.20
N ALA A 58 -0.29 2.16 -7.89
CA ALA A 58 1.09 1.88 -8.23
C ALA A 58 1.68 2.98 -9.13
N HIS A 59 0.91 3.48 -10.08
CA HIS A 59 1.28 4.65 -10.90
C HIS A 59 1.49 5.91 -10.04
N HIS A 60 0.53 6.26 -9.19
CA HIS A 60 0.64 7.42 -8.31
C HIS A 60 1.81 7.31 -7.31
N HIS A 61 2.05 6.12 -6.78
CA HIS A 61 3.15 5.90 -5.85
C HIS A 61 4.51 6.01 -6.56
N ARG A 62 4.65 5.46 -7.77
CA ARG A 62 5.85 5.61 -8.60
C ARG A 62 6.12 7.08 -8.92
N GLU A 63 5.11 7.84 -9.31
CA GLU A 63 5.23 9.27 -9.63
C GLU A 63 5.68 10.10 -8.41
N ASN A 64 5.07 9.89 -7.25
CA ASN A 64 5.46 10.58 -6.02
C ASN A 64 6.85 10.17 -5.52
N THR A 65 7.24 8.90 -5.66
CA THR A 65 8.58 8.42 -5.28
C THR A 65 9.64 8.86 -6.29
N MET A 66 9.32 8.98 -7.59
CA MET A 66 10.21 9.54 -8.63
C MET A 66 10.38 11.04 -8.49
N ALA A 67 9.34 11.77 -8.05
CA ALA A 67 9.44 13.22 -7.82
C ALA A 67 10.47 13.59 -6.73
N LEU A 68 10.71 12.69 -5.76
CA LEU A 68 11.77 12.86 -4.74
C LEU A 68 13.16 12.42 -5.23
N ALA A 69 13.24 11.59 -6.28
CA ALA A 69 14.50 11.06 -6.78
C ALA A 69 15.36 12.09 -7.54
N ILE A 70 14.80 13.24 -7.91
CA ILE A 70 15.51 14.32 -8.62
C ILE A 70 16.09 15.42 -7.70
N THR A 71 15.90 15.37 -6.37
CA THR A 71 16.40 16.46 -5.49
C THR A 71 17.32 16.06 -4.35
N SER A 72 17.30 14.84 -3.81
CA SER A 72 18.24 14.50 -2.74
C SER A 72 18.30 12.99 -2.44
N GLN A 73 19.54 12.52 -2.26
CA GLN A 73 20.01 11.25 -1.69
C GLN A 73 18.99 10.11 -1.41
N PRO A 74 19.22 8.88 -1.92
CA PRO A 74 18.38 7.72 -1.61
C PRO A 74 18.46 7.36 -0.11
N TYR A 75 17.41 7.67 0.64
CA TYR A 75 17.24 7.35 2.06
C TYR A 75 16.82 5.89 2.31
N TRP A 76 17.30 4.93 1.50
CA TRP A 76 17.02 3.49 1.69
C TRP A 76 17.66 2.87 2.94
N ASN A 77 18.08 3.66 3.93
CA ASN A 77 18.80 3.16 5.09
C ASN A 77 18.42 3.88 6.40
N ARG A 78 17.22 3.63 6.93
CA ARG A 78 16.92 3.62 8.38
C ARG A 78 15.68 2.79 8.66
N ARG A 79 15.86 1.47 8.70
CA ARG A 79 15.12 0.46 9.51
C ARG A 79 15.53 -0.93 9.00
N CYS A 80 16.83 -1.20 9.09
CA CYS A 80 17.36 -2.47 9.56
C CYS A 80 18.11 -2.15 10.85
#